data_AF-A0A087XR57-F1
#
_entry.id   AF-A0A087XR57-F1
#
_cell.length_a   1.000
_cell.length_b   1.000
_cell.length_c   1.000
_cell.angle_alpha   90.00
_cell.angle_beta   90.00
_cell.angle_gamma   90.00
#
_symmetry.space_group_name_H-M   'P 1'
#
loop_
_entity.id
_entity.type
_entity.pdbx_description
1 polymer ?
#
loop_
_entity_poly.entity_id
_entity_poly.type
_entity_poly.pdbx_seq_one_letter_code
_entity_poly.pdbx_strand_id
1 'polypeptide(L)' 'MSPNPDTAAEELPFVPGQIIKVFGDKDSDGFYHGESGGLSGYVPSNMVAEVPVDDEYLKHVLMQQGFLPVDHA' A
#
# COMPACT_ATOMS: atom_id res chain seq x y z
N MET A 1 7.54 -10.48 -10.56
CA MET A 1 7.34 -11.91 -10.24
C MET A 1 7.88 -12.12 -8.84
N SER A 2 7.13 -12.79 -7.97
CA SER A 2 7.62 -13.17 -6.64
C SER A 2 8.78 -14.16 -6.79
N PRO A 3 9.86 -14.02 -6.01
CA PRO A 3 10.93 -15.00 -5.96
C PRO A 3 10.49 -16.33 -5.31
N ASN A 4 9.35 -16.35 -4.60
CA ASN A 4 8.83 -17.53 -3.93
C ASN A 4 7.45 -17.93 -4.49
N PRO A 5 7.38 -18.93 -5.38
CA PRO A 5 6.11 -19.33 -6.03
C PRO A 5 5.09 -19.91 -5.04
N ASP A 6 5.53 -20.43 -3.89
CA ASP A 6 4.66 -21.03 -2.88
C ASP A 6 3.89 -19.98 -2.05
N THR A 7 4.47 -18.78 -1.83
CA THR A 7 3.82 -17.65 -1.14
C THR A 7 3.27 -16.60 -2.08
N ALA A 8 3.46 -16.75 -3.39
CA ALA A 8 2.99 -15.78 -4.40
C ALA A 8 1.46 -15.58 -4.38
N ALA A 9 0.70 -16.57 -3.89
CA ALA A 9 -0.76 -16.45 -3.75
C ALA A 9 -1.20 -15.57 -2.57
N GLU A 10 -0.32 -15.35 -1.60
CA GLU A 10 -0.57 -14.51 -0.41
C GLU A 10 -0.11 -13.07 -0.62
N GLU A 11 0.72 -12.82 -1.64
CA GLU A 11 1.17 -11.49 -2.02
C GLU A 11 0.09 -10.72 -2.77
N LEU A 12 -0.05 -9.43 -2.46
CA LEU A 12 -0.95 -8.53 -3.16
C LEU A 12 -0.39 -8.22 -4.56
N PRO A 13 -1.13 -8.44 -5.66
CA PRO A 13 -0.70 -8.02 -6.99
C PRO A 13 -0.88 -6.51 -7.17
N PHE A 14 0.17 -5.83 -7.62
CA PHE A 14 0.13 -4.39 -7.92
C PHE A 14 1.07 -4.02 -9.09
N VAL A 15 0.88 -2.81 -9.63
CA VAL A 15 1.69 -2.24 -10.71
C VAL A 15 2.41 -0.97 -10.27
N PRO A 16 3.49 -0.53 -10.97
CA PRO A 16 4.18 0.72 -10.65
C PRO A 16 3.22 1.92 -10.62
N GLY A 17 3.32 2.73 -9.57
CA GLY A 17 2.49 3.93 -9.37
C GLY A 17 1.11 3.67 -8.74
N GLN A 18 0.76 2.40 -8.46
CA GLN A 18 -0.47 2.07 -7.75
C GLN A 18 -0.37 2.45 -6.27
N ILE A 19 -1.41 3.13 -5.76
CA ILE A 19 -1.54 3.42 -4.33
C ILE A 19 -2.10 2.19 -3.61
N ILE A 20 -1.42 1.81 -2.54
CA ILE A 20 -1.77 0.66 -1.70
C ILE A 20 -2.00 1.18 -0.29
N LYS A 21 -3.14 0.82 0.30
CA LYS A 21 -3.42 1.13 1.70
C LYS A 21 -2.74 0.09 2.58
N VAL A 22 -1.77 0.51 3.38
CA VAL A 22 -1.06 -0.36 4.33
C VAL A 22 -1.73 -0.31 5.69
N PHE A 23 -1.80 -1.45 6.37
CA PHE A 23 -2.32 -1.59 7.73
C PHE A 23 -1.20 -2.01 8.69
N GLY A 24 -0.91 -1.14 9.65
CA GLY A 24 0.15 -1.39 10.64
C GLY A 24 1.55 -1.24 10.06
N ASP A 25 2.53 -1.71 10.82
CA ASP A 25 3.94 -1.63 10.48
C ASP A 25 4.41 -2.85 9.68
N LYS A 26 5.62 -2.71 9.13
CA LYS A 26 6.34 -3.82 8.49
C LYS A 26 6.62 -4.94 9.48
N ASP A 27 6.42 -6.19 9.08
CA ASP A 27 6.76 -7.35 9.89
C ASP A 27 8.27 -7.65 9.93
N SER A 28 8.65 -8.73 10.63
CA SER A 28 10.04 -9.19 10.77
C SER A 28 10.68 -9.63 9.46
N ASP A 29 9.88 -10.06 8.49
CA ASP A 29 10.32 -10.60 7.21
C ASP A 29 10.42 -9.52 6.13
N GLY A 30 9.93 -8.32 6.43
CA GLY A 30 10.03 -7.15 5.56
C GLY A 30 8.79 -6.93 4.69
N PHE A 31 7.64 -7.45 5.09
CA PHE A 31 6.37 -7.28 4.38
C PHE A 31 5.43 -6.36 5.15
N TYR A 32 4.61 -5.65 4.40
CA TYR A 32 3.44 -4.94 4.91
C TYR A 32 2.18 -5.75 4.62
N HIS A 33 1.14 -5.57 5.42
CA HIS A 33 -0.19 -6.03 5.05
C HIS A 33 -0.94 -4.88 4.36
N GLY A 34 -1.40 -5.08 3.13
CA GLY A 34 -2.00 -4.01 2.34
C GLY A 34 -3.26 -4.42 1.59
N GLU A 35 -4.03 -3.41 1.17
CA GLU A 35 -5.23 -3.57 0.34
C GLU A 35 -5.19 -2.59 -0.85
N SER A 36 -5.58 -3.09 -2.02
CA SER A 36 -5.81 -2.28 -3.20
C SER A 36 -6.78 -2.98 -4.16
N GLY A 37 -7.69 -2.22 -4.77
CA GLY A 37 -8.65 -2.77 -5.74
C GLY A 37 -9.59 -3.85 -5.19
N GLY A 38 -9.84 -3.85 -3.88
CA GLY A 38 -10.67 -4.88 -3.20
C GLY A 38 -9.96 -6.20 -2.93
N LEU A 39 -8.64 -6.28 -3.19
CA LEU A 39 -7.79 -7.39 -2.80
C LEU A 39 -6.93 -7.00 -1.60
N SER A 40 -6.64 -7.96 -0.73
CA SER A 40 -5.75 -7.80 0.42
C SER A 40 -4.69 -8.88 0.40
N GLY A 41 -3.48 -8.54 0.85
CA GLY A 41 -2.35 -9.48 0.89
C GLY A 41 -1.05 -8.83 1.36
N TYR A 42 0.04 -9.59 1.29
CA TYR A 42 1.37 -9.12 1.65
C TYR A 42 1.98 -8.23 0.56
N VAL A 43 2.63 -7.15 0.99
CA VAL A 43 3.29 -6.17 0.12
C VAL A 43 4.77 -6.12 0.47
N PRO A 44 5.68 -6.49 -0.43
CA PRO A 44 7.10 -6.53 -0.14
C PRO A 44 7.66 -5.11 -0.04
N SER A 45 8.30 -4.77 1.09
CA SER A 45 8.72 -3.38 1.37
C SER A 45 9.75 -2.83 0.38
N ASN A 46 10.46 -3.70 -0.34
CA ASN A 46 11.47 -3.32 -1.33
C ASN A 46 10.88 -2.88 -2.68
N MET A 47 9.58 -3.07 -2.93
CA MET A 47 8.91 -2.68 -4.17
C MET A 47 8.02 -1.45 -4.01
N VAL A 48 7.92 -0.91 -2.79
CA VAL A 48 7.05 0.22 -2.45
C VAL A 48 7.84 1.31 -1.75
N ALA A 49 7.28 2.51 -1.74
CA ALA A 49 7.78 3.64 -0.97
C ALA A 49 6.61 4.29 -0.23
N GLU A 50 6.88 4.78 0.97
CA GLU A 50 5.90 5.59 1.70
C GLU A 50 5.61 6.88 0.94
N VAL A 51 4.33 7.24 0.90
CA VAL A 51 3.89 8.47 0.25
C VAL A 51 3.94 9.60 1.29
N PRO A 52 4.79 10.63 1.11
CA PRO A 52 4.91 11.71 2.08
C PRO A 52 3.63 12.56 2.04
N VAL A 53 2.80 12.43 3.09
CA VAL A 53 1.56 13.21 3.24
C VAL A 53 1.79 14.62 3.82
N ASP A 54 3.06 14.95 4.08
CA ASP A 54 3.49 16.28 4.55
C ASP A 54 3.32 17.34 3.45
N ASP A 55 3.30 16.90 2.18
CA ASP A 55 2.96 17.73 1.04
C ASP A 55 1.43 17.92 0.99
N GLU A 56 0.98 19.13 1.32
CA GLU A 56 -0.44 19.46 1.35
C GLU A 56 -1.12 19.24 -0.01
N TYR A 57 -0.44 19.44 -1.14
CA TYR A 57 -1.03 19.18 -2.45
C TYR A 57 -1.26 17.67 -2.65
N LEU A 58 -0.26 16.85 -2.32
CA LEU A 58 -0.35 15.39 -2.46
C LEU A 58 -1.44 14.81 -1.54
N LYS A 59 -1.51 15.30 -0.31
CA LYS A 59 -2.54 14.96 0.67
C LYS A 59 -3.94 15.31 0.15
N HIS A 60 -4.15 16.50 -0.41
CA HIS A 60 -5.44 16.87 -1.01
C HIS A 60 -5.83 15.95 -2.17
N VAL A 61 -4.87 15.58 -3.04
CA VAL A 61 -5.12 14.64 -4.14
C VAL A 61 -5.54 13.28 -3.62
N LEU A 62 -4.83 12.74 -2.62
CA LEU A 62 -5.14 11.43 -2.02
C LEU A 62 -6.50 11.43 -1.30
N MET A 63 -6.88 12.54 -0.66
CA MET A 63 -8.21 12.71 -0.07
C MET A 63 -9.31 12.72 -1.15
N GLN A 64 -9.13 13.46 -2.24
CA GLN A 64 -10.11 13.50 -3.35
C GLN A 64 -10.30 12.14 -4.02
N GLN A 65 -9.24 11.33 -4.06
CA GLN A 65 -9.28 9.97 -4.59
C GLN A 65 -9.79 8.93 -3.59
N GLY A 66 -10.07 9.33 -2.34
CA GLY A 66 -10.57 8.44 -1.30
C GLY A 66 -9.52 7.51 -0.68
N PHE A 67 -8.23 7.77 -0.91
CA PHE A 67 -7.14 7.02 -0.29
C PHE A 67 -6.87 7.45 1.16
N LEU A 68 -7.16 8.70 1.48
CA LEU A 68 -7.12 9.23 2.84
C LEU A 68 -8.53 9.55 3.32
N PRO A 69 -8.83 9.36 4.62
CA PRO A 69 -10.07 9.84 5.19
C PRO A 69 -10.14 11.36 5.04
N VAL A 70 -11.30 11.86 4.62
CA VAL A 70 -11.65 13.27 4.83
C VAL A 70 -12.00 13.41 6.29
N ASP A 71 -11.18 14.14 7.06
CA ASP A 71 -11.55 14.52 8.43
C ASP A 71 -12.86 15.31 8.38
N HIS A 72 -13.97 14.62 8.66
CA HIS A 72 -15.22 15.26 9.03
C HIS A 72 -15.13 15.52 10.52
N ALA A 73 -14.64 16.71 10.88
CA ALA A 73 -14.78 17.27 12.22
C ALA A 73 -16.25 17.35 12.65
#